data_AF-A0A0D3C1R5-F1
#
_entry.id   AF-A0A0D3C1R5-F1
#
_cell.length_a   1.000
_cell.length_b   1.000
_cell.length_c   1.000
_cell.angle_alpha   90.00
_cell.angle_beta   90.00
_cell.angle_gamma   90.00
#
_symmetry.space_group_name_H-M   'P 1'
#
loop_
_entity.id
_entity.type
_entity.pdbx_description
1 polymer ?
#
loop_
_entity_poly.entity_id
_entity_poly.type
_entity_poly.pdbx_seq_one_letter_code
_entity_poly.pdbx_strand_id
1 'polypeptide(L)'
;MLGHLPPGLIAFHGHVHTIDPFWHMLGLGYQGKTTFSDAESAAVVHFNGRANPWLHIAFPHLRPLWDKYFDSSDKFIKSCQIRAS
;
A
#
# COMPACT_ATOMS: atom_id res chain seq x y z
N MET A 1 8.81 -7.60 14.41
CA MET A 1 8.20 -8.60 13.53
C MET A 1 8.03 -8.00 12.16
N LEU A 2 8.60 -8.63 11.13
CA LEU A 2 8.42 -8.31 9.72
C LEU A 2 7.07 -8.94 9.28
N GLY A 3 5.97 -8.44 9.86
CA GLY A 3 4.64 -8.99 9.60
C GLY A 3 4.21 -8.61 8.19
N HIS A 4 4.17 -9.61 7.31
CA HIS A 4 3.78 -9.55 5.90
C HIS A 4 4.85 -8.96 4.96
N LEU A 5 5.85 -9.80 4.67
CA LEU A 5 6.53 -9.71 3.39
C LEU A 5 5.47 -9.83 2.29
N PRO A 6 5.36 -8.83 1.40
CA PRO A 6 4.36 -8.85 0.36
C PRO A 6 4.74 -9.90 -0.70
N PRO A 7 3.76 -10.46 -1.44
CA PRO A 7 4.03 -11.42 -2.52
C PRO A 7 5.13 -10.94 -3.47
N GLY A 8 6.26 -11.62 -3.49
CA GLY A 8 7.42 -11.28 -4.34
C GLY A 8 7.78 -12.35 -5.36
N LEU A 9 7.15 -13.53 -5.27
CA LEU A 9 7.47 -14.70 -6.08
C LEU A 9 6.20 -15.41 -6.52
N ILE A 10 6.24 -16.02 -7.70
CA ILE A 10 5.29 -17.03 -8.17
C ILE A 10 6.02 -18.37 -8.16
N ALA A 11 5.47 -19.37 -7.47
CA ALA A 11 6.10 -20.67 -7.29
C ALA A 11 5.17 -21.82 -7.69
N PHE A 12 5.69 -22.71 -8.55
CA PHE A 12 5.13 -24.00 -8.92
C PHE A 12 6.20 -25.08 -8.70
N HIS A 13 5.84 -26.36 -8.75
CA HIS A 13 6.81 -27.45 -8.57
C HIS A 13 7.94 -27.35 -9.62
N GLY A 14 9.17 -27.09 -9.17
CA GLY A 14 10.34 -26.91 -10.04
C GLY A 14 10.46 -25.54 -10.72
N HIS A 15 9.55 -24.59 -10.47
CA HIS A 15 9.55 -23.27 -11.10
C HIS A 15 9.32 -22.16 -10.07
N VAL A 16 10.28 -21.25 -9.92
CA VAL A 16 10.16 -20.07 -9.05
C VAL A 16 10.58 -18.84 -9.85
N HIS A 17 9.69 -17.86 -9.95
CA HIS A 17 9.92 -16.63 -10.69
C HIS A 17 9.65 -15.42 -9.80
N THR A 18 10.47 -14.38 -9.93
CA THR A 18 10.25 -13.09 -9.26
C THR A 18 9.11 -12.33 -9.91
N ILE A 19 8.27 -11.68 -9.10
CA ILE A 19 7.28 -10.73 -9.59
C ILE A 19 8.01 -9.41 -9.89
N ASP A 20 7.85 -8.91 -11.12
CA ASP A 20 8.39 -7.59 -11.47
C ASP A 20 7.76 -6.51 -10.56
N PRO A 21 8.55 -5.63 -9.93
CA PRO A 21 8.04 -4.56 -9.06
C PRO A 21 6.97 -3.66 -9.71
N PHE A 22 6.92 -3.58 -11.04
CA PHE A 22 5.85 -2.90 -11.77
C PHE A 22 4.47 -3.52 -11.50
N TRP A 23 4.39 -4.85 -11.42
CA TRP A 23 3.14 -5.55 -11.09
C TRP A 23 2.75 -5.38 -9.63
N HIS A 24 3.73 -5.15 -8.75
CA HIS A 24 3.49 -5.08 -7.31
C HIS A 24 4.52 -4.21 -6.60
N MET A 25 4.14 -2.97 -6.31
CA MET A 25 4.99 -2.03 -5.58
C MET A 25 4.88 -2.25 -4.07
N LEU A 26 6.05 -2.37 -3.44
CA LEU A 26 6.22 -2.77 -2.05
C LEU A 26 6.83 -1.65 -1.19
N GLY A 27 6.65 -1.76 0.13
CA GLY A 27 7.41 -0.95 1.09
C GLY A 27 6.86 0.46 1.32
N LEU A 28 5.65 0.74 0.84
CA LEU A 28 4.98 2.01 1.08
C LEU A 28 4.71 2.18 2.58
N GLY A 29 5.08 3.35 3.11
CA GLY A 29 4.98 3.67 4.53
C GLY A 29 6.24 3.39 5.36
N TYR A 30 7.32 2.86 4.77
CA TYR A 30 8.64 2.80 5.45
C TYR A 30 9.50 4.03 5.16
N GLN A 31 9.44 4.55 3.94
CA GLN A 31 10.21 5.71 3.49
C GLN A 31 9.37 6.57 2.54
N GLY A 32 9.59 7.87 2.58
CA GLY A 32 8.87 8.85 1.75
C GLY A 32 9.51 9.09 0.38
N LYS A 33 10.38 8.20 -0.10
CA LYS A 33 11.13 8.40 -1.36
C LYS A 33 10.32 8.09 -2.61
N THR A 34 9.32 7.23 -2.51
CA THR A 34 8.44 6.87 -3.63
C THR A 34 7.60 8.08 -4.03
N THR A 35 7.61 8.42 -5.31
CA THR A 35 6.76 9.50 -5.83
C THR A 35 5.33 9.01 -6.04
N PHE A 36 4.36 9.92 -6.09
CA PHE A 36 2.99 9.56 -6.43
C PHE A 36 2.88 8.91 -7.81
N SER A 37 3.58 9.46 -8.81
CA SER A 37 3.58 8.94 -10.18
C SER A 37 4.09 7.51 -10.26
N ASP A 38 5.18 7.19 -9.55
CA ASP A 38 5.72 5.81 -9.55
C ASP A 38 4.68 4.85 -8.98
N ALA A 39 4.06 5.22 -7.85
CA ALA A 39 3.07 4.39 -7.17
C ALA A 39 1.75 4.27 -7.94
N GLU A 40 1.33 5.30 -8.65
CA GLU A 40 0.14 5.28 -9.51
C GLU A 40 0.34 4.40 -10.75
N SER A 41 1.56 4.30 -11.27
CA SER A 41 1.88 3.47 -12.44
C SER A 41 1.87 1.96 -12.15
N ALA A 42 1.95 1.55 -10.89
CA ALA A 42 1.98 0.15 -10.49
C ALA A 42 0.61 -0.52 -10.62
N ALA A 43 0.59 -1.80 -11.00
CA ALA A 43 -0.66 -2.55 -11.08
C ALA A 43 -1.30 -2.78 -9.70
N VAL A 44 -0.46 -3.03 -8.68
CA VAL A 44 -0.88 -3.19 -7.29
C VAL A 44 0.10 -2.44 -6.37
N VAL A 45 -0.43 -1.68 -5.42
CA VAL A 45 0.35 -1.01 -4.37
C VAL A 45 0.06 -1.63 -3.01
N HIS A 46 1.12 -1.96 -2.27
CA HIS A 46 1.03 -2.59 -0.95
C HIS A 46 1.57 -1.66 0.15
N PHE A 47 0.67 -1.12 0.96
CA PHE A 47 1.00 -0.39 2.18
C PHE A 47 1.27 -1.39 3.33
N ASN A 48 2.54 -1.62 3.64
CA ASN A 48 2.99 -2.49 4.74
C ASN A 48 3.93 -1.79 5.74
N GLY A 49 4.27 -0.53 5.48
CA GLY A 49 5.09 0.27 6.37
C GLY A 49 4.33 0.80 7.58
N ARG A 50 5.05 1.52 8.45
CA ARG A 50 4.44 2.13 9.65
C ARG A 50 3.55 3.31 9.28
N ALA A 51 3.91 4.08 8.26
CA ALA A 51 3.17 5.23 7.77
C ALA A 51 2.09 4.84 6.75
N ASN A 52 1.15 3.99 7.17
CA ASN A 52 -0.03 3.63 6.37
C ASN A 52 -0.96 4.85 6.15
N PRO A 53 -1.71 4.91 5.03
CA PRO A 53 -2.46 6.09 4.61
C PRO A 53 -3.56 6.52 5.59
N TRP A 54 -4.16 5.57 6.31
CA TRP A 54 -5.19 5.83 7.33
C TRP A 54 -4.65 6.35 8.67
N LEU A 55 -3.34 6.58 8.80
CA LEU A 55 -2.70 7.04 10.04
C LEU A 55 -2.26 8.51 9.94
N HIS A 56 -2.11 9.17 11.09
CA HIS A 56 -1.63 10.56 11.13
C HIS A 56 -0.18 10.71 10.62
N ILE A 57 0.65 9.67 10.75
CA ILE A 57 2.04 9.64 10.26
C ILE A 57 2.17 9.33 8.76
N ALA A 58 1.07 9.19 8.01
CA ALA A 58 1.13 8.84 6.60
C ALA A 58 1.84 9.92 5.76
N PHE A 59 2.55 9.49 4.72
CA PHE A 59 3.13 10.38 3.73
C PHE A 59 2.01 11.06 2.91
N PRO A 60 1.82 12.40 3.01
CA PRO A 60 0.65 13.07 2.45
C PRO A 60 0.49 12.87 0.95
N HIS A 61 1.58 12.84 0.20
CA HIS A 61 1.57 12.68 -1.25
C HIS A 61 1.09 11.29 -1.72
N LEU A 62 1.08 10.27 -0.85
CA LEU A 62 0.62 8.92 -1.20
C LEU A 62 -0.80 8.62 -0.71
N ARG A 63 -1.39 9.47 0.13
CA ARG A 63 -2.76 9.29 0.65
C ARG A 63 -3.83 9.18 -0.44
N PRO A 64 -3.79 9.97 -1.53
CA PRO A 64 -4.82 9.90 -2.57
C PRO A 64 -4.95 8.53 -3.25
N LEU A 65 -3.90 7.69 -3.21
CA LEU A 65 -3.96 6.32 -3.74
C LEU A 65 -4.97 5.43 -3.00
N TRP A 66 -5.14 5.67 -1.69
CA TRP A 66 -6.06 4.91 -0.85
C TRP A 66 -7.39 5.63 -0.63
N ASP A 67 -7.35 6.96 -0.44
CA ASP A 67 -8.54 7.77 -0.13
C ASP A 67 -9.63 7.65 -1.22
N LYS A 68 -9.26 7.42 -2.48
CA LYS A 68 -10.23 7.20 -3.58
C LYS A 68 -11.12 5.95 -3.41
N TYR A 69 -10.69 4.99 -2.58
CA TYR A 69 -11.44 3.76 -2.28
C TYR A 69 -12.06 3.78 -0.88
N PHE A 70 -11.88 4.87 -0.14
CA PHE A 70 -12.38 5.02 1.21
C PHE A 70 -13.86 5.38 1.21
N ASP A 71 -14.70 4.45 1.63
CA ASP A 71 -16.11 4.74 1.85
C ASP A 71 -16.32 5.35 3.24
N SER A 72 -16.37 6.68 3.29
CA SER A 72 -16.66 7.42 4.53
C SER A 72 -18.06 7.16 5.10
N SER A 73 -18.97 6.51 4.34
CA SER A 73 -20.32 6.18 4.79
C SER A 73 -20.39 4.87 5.60
N ASP A 74 -19.40 3.99 5.43
CA ASP A 74 -19.32 2.70 6.12
C ASP A 74 -19.28 2.85 7.65
N LYS A 75 -20.14 2.10 8.35
CA LYS A 75 -20.32 2.21 9.80
C LYS A 75 -19.09 1.77 10.59
N PHE A 76 -18.39 0.74 10.13
CA PHE A 76 -17.16 0.26 10.78
C PHE A 76 -16.03 1.27 10.57
N ILE A 77 -15.89 1.77 9.35
CA ILE A 77 -14.90 2.78 9.02
C ILE A 77 -15.09 4.06 9.86
N LYS A 78 -16.32 4.54 10.00
CA LYS A 78 -16.64 5.69 10.88
C LYS A 78 -16.21 5.45 12.32
N SER A 79 -16.35 4.22 12.83
CA SER A 79 -15.95 3.88 14.20
C SER A 79 -14.44 3.96 14.43
N CYS A 80 -13.64 3.78 13.37
CA CYS A 80 -12.18 3.82 13.42
C CYS A 80 -11.59 5.24 13.48
N GLN A 81 -12.43 6.28 13.43
CA GLN A 81 -12.00 7.70 13.45
C GLN A 81 -10.99 8.07 12.34
N ILE A 82 -10.99 7.31 11.25
CA ILE A 82 -10.18 7.60 10.07
C ILE A 82 -10.86 8.75 9.31
N ARG A 83 -10.08 9.77 8.94
CA ARG A 83 -10.56 10.91 8.14
C ARG A 83 -9.90 10.86 6.78
N ALA A 84 -10.71 11.00 5.73
CA ALA A 84 -10.20 11.27 4.38
C ALA A 84 -9.46 12.61 4.38
N SER A 85 -8.43 12.71 3.54
CA SER A 85 -7.54 13.87 3.43
C SER A 85 -8.19 15.02 2.66
#